data_AF-A0AAW4GBR6-F1
#
_entry.id   AF-A0AAW4GBR6-F1
#
_cell.length_a   1.000
_cell.length_b   1.000
_cell.length_c   1.000
_cell.angle_alpha   90.00
_cell.angle_beta   90.00
_cell.angle_gamma   90.00
#
_symmetry.space_group_name_H-M   'P 1'
#
loop_
_entity.id
_entity.type
_entity.pdbx_description
1 polymer ?
#
loop_
_entity_poly.entity_id
_entity_poly.type
_entity_poly.pdbx_seq_one_letter_code
_entity_poly.pdbx_strand_id
1 'polypeptide(L)' 'MTDDDLELQDAAADLRDQGLSWTEIAHELGIPIGAVQRAVASAHQRAAEQAARKQISLF' A
#
# COMPACT_ATOMS: atom_id res chain seq x y z
N MET A 1 -9.15 7.59 11.69
CA MET A 1 -8.57 6.64 10.73
C MET A 1 -7.52 5.90 11.53
N THR A 2 -7.78 4.62 11.83
CA THR A 2 -7.00 3.78 12.74
C THR A 2 -5.65 3.43 12.11
N ASP A 3 -4.61 3.35 12.92
CA ASP A 3 -3.26 2.91 12.53
C ASP A 3 -3.28 1.54 11.82
N ASP A 4 -4.23 0.67 12.16
CA ASP A 4 -4.43 -0.64 11.54
C ASP A 4 -4.68 -0.58 10.02
N ASP A 5 -5.41 0.43 9.54
CA ASP A 5 -5.72 0.58 8.11
C ASP A 5 -4.48 1.03 7.32
N LEU A 6 -3.60 1.78 7.98
CA LEU A 6 -2.34 2.25 7.41
C LEU A 6 -1.33 1.10 7.31
N GLU A 7 -1.21 0.28 8.35
CA GLU A 7 -0.38 -0.91 8.34
C GLU A 7 -0.85 -1.92 7.28
N LEU A 8 -2.16 -2.10 7.13
CA LEU A 8 -2.72 -2.96 6.10
C LEU A 8 -2.38 -2.49 4.68
N GLN A 9 -2.45 -1.18 4.44
CA GLN A 9 -2.08 -0.58 3.15
C GLN A 9 -0.61 -0.77 2.83
N ASP A 10 0.26 -0.53 3.81
CA ASP A 10 1.72 -0.66 3.66
C ASP A 10 2.11 -2.11 3.40
N ALA A 11 1.57 -3.06 4.19
CA ALA A 11 1.78 -4.48 4.01
C ALA A 11 1.31 -4.96 2.62
N ALA A 12 0.12 -4.55 2.17
CA ALA A 12 -0.38 -4.91 0.84
C ALA A 12 0.54 -4.42 -0.28
N ALA A 13 1.12 -3.22 -0.13
CA ALA A 13 2.02 -2.64 -1.12
C ALA A 13 3.39 -3.31 -1.14
N ASP A 14 3.95 -3.63 0.03
CA ASP A 14 5.21 -4.35 0.15
C ASP A 14 5.13 -5.74 -0.50
N LEU A 15 4.06 -6.48 -0.21
CA LEU A 15 3.82 -7.78 -0.85
C LEU A 15 3.64 -7.66 -2.37
N ARG A 16 3.04 -6.56 -2.83
CA ARG A 16 2.93 -6.28 -4.26
C ARG A 16 4.30 -6.00 -4.90
N ASP A 17 5.17 -5.29 -4.20
CA ASP A 17 6.56 -5.00 -4.64
C ASP A 17 7.42 -6.27 -4.67
N GLN A 18 7.20 -7.18 -3.73
CA GLN A 18 7.80 -8.53 -3.72
C GLN A 18 7.38 -9.40 -4.91
N GLY A 19 6.40 -8.96 -5.72
CA GLY A 19 5.95 -9.64 -6.92
C GLY A 19 4.84 -10.66 -6.70
N LEU A 20 4.20 -10.68 -5.51
CA LEU A 20 3.08 -11.56 -5.22
C LEU A 20 1.86 -11.22 -6.07
N SER A 21 1.06 -12.25 -6.36
CA SER A 21 -0.21 -12.10 -7.07
C SER A 21 -1.27 -11.55 -6.13
N TRP A 22 -2.22 -10.79 -6.67
CA TRP A 22 -3.33 -10.21 -5.89
C TRP A 22 -4.09 -11.23 -5.02
N THR A 23 -4.22 -12.48 -5.51
CA THR A 23 -4.86 -13.57 -4.79
C THR A 23 -4.03 -14.07 -3.60
N GLU A 24 -2.71 -14.10 -3.72
CA GLU A 24 -1.80 -14.51 -2.64
C GLU A 24 -1.81 -13.45 -1.53
N ILE A 25 -1.73 -12.18 -1.91
CA ILE A 25 -1.82 -11.04 -0.98
C ILE A 25 -3.17 -11.02 -0.25
N ALA A 26 -4.26 -11.26 -0.98
CA ALA A 26 -5.61 -11.36 -0.39
C ALA A 26 -5.72 -12.51 0.62
N HIS A 27 -5.12 -13.66 0.29
CA HIS A 27 -5.10 -14.82 1.19
C HIS A 27 -4.25 -14.55 2.43
N GLU A 28 -3.10 -13.90 2.28
CA GLU A 28 -2.20 -13.59 3.40
C GLU A 28 -2.83 -12.57 4.36
N LEU A 29 -3.40 -11.49 3.83
CA LEU A 29 -4.01 -10.44 4.62
C LEU A 29 -5.44 -10.78 5.08
N GLY A 30 -6.01 -11.90 4.61
CA GLY A 30 -7.36 -12.33 4.95
C GLY A 30 -8.47 -11.39 4.46
N ILE A 31 -8.18 -10.56 3.45
CA ILE A 31 -9.11 -9.55 2.90
C ILE A 31 -9.44 -9.86 1.43
N PRO A 32 -10.60 -9.42 0.93
CA PRO A 32 -10.95 -9.63 -0.48
C PRO A 32 -9.98 -8.90 -1.41
N ILE A 33 -9.74 -9.47 -2.59
CA ILE A 33 -8.85 -8.91 -3.63
C ILE A 33 -9.17 -7.43 -3.94
N GLY A 34 -10.45 -7.08 -3.99
CA GLY A 34 -10.86 -5.69 -4.23
C GLY A 34 -10.46 -4.72 -3.10
N ALA A 35 -10.36 -5.20 -1.86
CA ALA A 35 -9.81 -4.43 -0.76
C ALA A 35 -8.29 -4.30 -0.87
N VAL A 36 -7.59 -5.37 -1.25
CA VAL A 36 -6.13 -5.35 -1.50
C VAL A 36 -5.78 -4.31 -2.57
N GLN A 37 -6.48 -4.31 -3.71
CA GLN A 37 -6.22 -3.36 -4.79
C GLN A 37 -6.38 -1.90 -4.33
N ARG A 38 -7.41 -1.62 -3.54
CA ARG A 38 -7.60 -0.29 -2.94
C ARG A 38 -6.50 0.04 -1.94
N ALA A 39 -6.11 -0.93 -1.12
CA ALA A 39 -5.07 -0.76 -0.10
C ALA A 39 -3.72 -0.41 -0.76
N VAL A 40 -3.32 -1.16 -1.79
CA VAL A 40 -2.10 -0.90 -2.57
C VAL A 40 -2.17 0.44 -3.29
N ALA A 41 -3.31 0.78 -3.90
CA ALA A 41 -3.47 2.07 -4.59
C ALA A 41 -3.30 3.25 -3.61
N SER A 42 -3.92 3.17 -2.43
CA SER A 42 -3.78 4.16 -1.37
C SER A 42 -2.34 4.27 -0.88
N ALA A 43 -1.67 3.14 -0.63
CA ALA A 43 -0.26 3.13 -0.23
C ALA A 43 0.65 3.77 -1.28
N HIS A 44 0.49 3.43 -2.55
CA HIS A 44 1.31 3.96 -3.63
C HIS A 44 1.06 5.47 -3.85
N GLN A 45 -0.20 5.92 -3.74
CA GLN A 45 -0.52 7.34 -3.79
C GLN A 45 0.17 8.10 -2.65
N ARG A 46 0.16 7.57 -1.42
CA ARG A 46 0.84 8.20 -0.30
C ARG A 46 2.36 8.17 -0.44
N ALA A 47 2.94 7.08 -0.92
CA ALA A 47 4.37 7.02 -1.22
C ALA A 47 4.77 8.08 -2.26
N ALA A 48 3.95 8.27 -3.29
CA ALA A 48 4.13 9.33 -4.28
C ALA A 48 3.98 10.74 -3.68
N GLU A 49 2.99 10.98 -2.82
CA GLU A 49 2.81 12.26 -2.11
C GLU A 49 3.99 12.55 -1.16
N GLN A 50 4.49 11.54 -0.44
CA GLN A 50 5.67 11.66 0.42
C GLN A 50 6.94 11.93 -0.39
N ALA A 51 7.12 11.24 -1.52
CA ALA A 51 8.23 11.48 -2.44
C ALA A 51 8.18 12.91 -3.01
N ALA A 52 6.99 13.37 -3.42
CA ALA A 52 6.77 14.74 -3.87
C ALA A 52 7.06 15.76 -2.75
N ARG A 53 6.66 15.48 -1.51
CA ARG A 53 6.93 16.32 -0.34
C ARG A 53 8.44 16.41 -0.05
N LYS A 54 9.18 15.30 -0.14
CA LYS A 54 10.65 15.28 0.02
C LYS A 54 11.35 16.07 -1.09
N GLN A 55 10.86 15.98 -2.33
CA GLN A 55 11.43 16.70 -3.47
C GLN A 55 11.36 18.22 -3.31
N ILE A 56 10.28 18.75 -2.71
CA ILE A 56 10.11 20.19 -2.47
C ILE A 56 11.06 20.71 -1.37
N SER A 57 11.47 19.86 -0.43
CA SER A 57 12.35 20.25 0.67
C SER A 57 13.84 20.27 0.33
N LEU A 58 14.22 19.97 -0.93
CA LEU A 58 15.61 19.89 -1.38
C LEU A 58 16.11 21.18 -2.09
N PHE A 59 15.41 22.30 -1.94
CA PHE A 59 15.81 23.60 -2.51
C PHE A 59 16.21 24.60 -1.42
#